data_AF-A0A9E7TLJ7-F1
#
_entry.id   AF-A0A9E7TLJ7-F1
#
_cell.length_a   1.000
_cell.length_b   1.000
_cell.length_c   1.000
_cell.angle_alpha   90.00
_cell.angle_beta   90.00
_cell.angle_gamma   90.00
#
_symmetry.space_group_name_H-M   'P 1'
#
loop_
_entity.id
_entity.type
_entity.pdbx_description
1 polymer ?
#
loop_
_entity_poly.entity_id
_entity_poly.type
_entity_poly.pdbx_seq_one_letter_code
_entity_poly.pdbx_strand_id
1 'polypeptide(L)' 'MLFGSCAGGEDSLESDIDLLIETDEKKKVSSVLNSYEFIKERKLSAVIVTPGELRNIINRNLPFYEQVIQVRELYNRS' A
#
# COMPACT_ATOMS: atom_id res chain seq x y z
N MET A 1 -0.93 4.71 1.53
CA MET A 1 -1.93 4.07 2.41
C MET A 1 -1.35 2.74 2.93
N LEU A 2 -1.76 2.24 4.11
CA LEU A 2 -1.38 0.89 4.63
C LEU A 2 -2.52 -0.12 4.40
N PHE A 3 -2.16 -1.38 4.16
CA PHE A 3 -3.08 -2.52 3.93
C PHE A 3 -2.49 -3.80 4.54
N GLY A 4 -3.22 -4.92 4.53
CA GLY A 4 -2.71 -6.19 5.05
C GLY A 4 -2.75 -6.30 6.58
N SER A 5 -1.92 -7.16 7.18
CA SER A 5 -1.89 -7.39 8.64
C SER A 5 -1.58 -6.11 9.43
N CYS A 6 -0.77 -5.21 8.84
CA CYS A 6 -0.49 -3.86 9.34
C CYS A 6 -1.73 -2.98 9.49
N ALA A 7 -2.74 -3.20 8.64
CA ALA A 7 -4.01 -2.50 8.66
C ALA A 7 -5.03 -3.21 9.58
N GLY A 8 -5.07 -4.55 9.56
CA GLY A 8 -6.07 -5.36 10.28
C GLY A 8 -5.84 -5.53 11.79
N GLY A 9 -4.70 -5.08 12.33
CA GLY A 9 -4.36 -5.25 13.75
C GLY A 9 -3.79 -6.64 14.12
N GLU A 10 -3.50 -7.47 13.13
CA GLU A 10 -2.83 -8.78 13.26
C GLU A 10 -1.32 -8.67 12.99
N ASP A 11 -0.78 -7.44 13.00
CA ASP A 11 0.64 -7.18 12.73
C ASP A 11 1.53 -7.88 13.76
N SER A 12 2.49 -8.64 13.27
CA SER A 12 3.54 -9.28 14.06
C SER A 12 4.91 -8.69 13.67
N LEU A 13 5.93 -8.92 14.49
CA LEU A 13 7.29 -8.48 14.16
C LEU A 13 7.87 -9.18 12.91
N GLU A 14 7.25 -10.28 12.49
CA GLU A 14 7.64 -11.09 11.33
C GLU A 14 6.87 -10.71 10.04
N SER A 15 5.86 -9.83 10.09
CA SER A 15 5.10 -9.47 8.88
C SER A 15 5.83 -8.48 7.99
N ASP A 16 5.72 -8.68 6.67
CA ASP A 16 6.07 -7.68 5.67
C ASP A 16 5.28 -6.38 5.92
N ILE A 17 5.86 -5.24 5.52
CA ILE A 17 5.18 -3.95 5.53
C ILE A 17 4.49 -3.78 4.17
N ASP A 18 3.17 -3.86 4.14
CA ASP A 18 2.37 -3.71 2.91
C ASP A 18 1.92 -2.25 2.69
N LEU A 19 2.33 -1.67 1.56
CA LEU A 19 1.95 -0.32 1.12
C LEU A 19 1.19 -0.35 -0.20
N LEU A 20 0.13 0.47 -0.32
CA LEU A 20 -0.38 0.94 -1.62
C LEU A 20 0.01 2.40 -1.78
N ILE A 21 0.60 2.69 -2.92
CA ILE A 21 0.98 4.04 -3.31
C ILE A 21 0.22 4.40 -4.57
N GLU A 22 -0.66 5.39 -4.45
CA GLU A 22 -1.32 6.02 -5.59
C GLU A 22 -0.43 7.14 -6.14
N THR A 23 -0.08 7.08 -7.43
CA THR A 23 0.77 8.09 -8.08
C THR A 23 0.65 8.02 -9.60
N ASP A 24 0.79 9.17 -10.26
CA ASP A 24 1.00 9.23 -11.71
C ASP A 24 2.47 8.98 -12.11
N GLU A 25 3.42 9.13 -11.18
CA GLU A 25 4.86 8.98 -11.41
C GLU A 25 5.38 7.57 -11.04
N LYS A 26 4.69 6.50 -11.50
CA LYS A 26 4.99 5.11 -11.12
C LYS A 26 6.49 4.76 -11.15
N LYS A 27 7.17 5.09 -12.25
CA LYS A 27 8.60 4.77 -12.44
C LYS A 27 9.50 5.41 -11.39
N LYS A 28 9.21 6.64 -11.01
CA LYS A 28 9.98 7.40 -10.00
C LYS A 28 9.79 6.78 -8.62
N VAL A 29 8.54 6.46 -8.27
CA VAL A 29 8.22 5.78 -7.00
C VAL A 29 8.83 4.38 -6.95
N SER A 30 8.75 3.59 -8.02
CA SER A 30 9.43 2.29 -8.11
C SER A 30 10.94 2.41 -7.90
N SER A 31 11.58 3.41 -8.53
CA SER A 31 13.02 3.63 -8.37
C SER A 31 13.41 3.98 -6.93
N VAL A 32 12.57 4.73 -6.21
CA VAL A 32 12.78 5.02 -4.78
C VAL A 32 12.59 3.75 -3.97
N LEU A 33 11.51 3.00 -4.17
CA LEU A 33 11.23 1.78 -3.42
C LEU A 33 12.28 0.69 -3.63
N ASN A 34 12.86 0.57 -4.83
CA ASN A 34 13.95 -0.35 -5.10
C ASN A 34 15.22 -0.05 -4.27
N SER A 35 15.34 1.17 -3.72
CA SER A 35 16.43 1.51 -2.79
C SER A 35 16.11 1.16 -1.33
N TYR A 36 14.89 0.70 -1.03
CA TYR A 36 14.41 0.33 0.31
C TYR A 36 13.76 -1.06 0.30
N GLU A 37 14.57 -2.11 0.27
CA GLU A 37 14.10 -3.49 0.37
C GLU A 37 13.58 -3.84 1.79
N PHE A 38 14.18 -3.22 2.81
CA PHE A 38 13.83 -3.42 4.21
C PHE A 38 13.71 -2.09 4.96
N ILE A 39 12.76 -2.00 5.88
CA ILE A 39 12.62 -0.91 6.85
C ILE A 39 12.71 -1.53 8.25
N LYS A 40 13.78 -1.21 9.00
CA LYS A 40 14.03 -1.75 10.34
C LYS A 40 13.86 -3.29 10.39
N GLU A 41 14.54 -3.98 9.48
CA GLU A 41 14.58 -5.45 9.35
C GLU A 41 13.30 -6.11 8.81
N ARG A 42 12.23 -5.34 8.57
CA ARG A 42 11.00 -5.83 7.94
C ARG A 42 11.02 -5.57 6.43
N LYS A 43 10.64 -6.56 5.64
CA LYS A 43 10.60 -6.44 4.18
C LYS A 43 9.49 -5.49 3.75
N LEU A 44 9.77 -4.66 2.75
CA LEU A 44 8.80 -3.74 2.18
C LEU A 44 8.10 -4.39 0.97
N SER A 45 6.78 -4.54 1.06
CA SER A 45 5.91 -4.97 -0.03
C SER A 45 5.08 -3.77 -0.47
N ALA A 46 5.24 -3.35 -1.73
CA ALA A 46 4.57 -2.14 -2.22
C ALA A 46 3.84 -2.39 -3.54
N VAL A 47 2.55 -2.05 -3.57
CA VAL A 47 1.72 -2.01 -4.77
C VAL A 47 1.59 -0.56 -5.22
N ILE A 48 2.03 -0.27 -6.44
CA ILE A 48 2.00 1.09 -7.00
C ILE A 48 0.92 1.16 -8.07
N VAL A 49 -0.06 2.05 -7.87
CA VAL A 49 -1.22 2.21 -8.76
C VAL A 49 -1.35 3.65 -9.24
N THR A 50 -1.93 3.84 -10.41
CA THR A 50 -2.41 5.17 -10.84
C THR A 50 -3.77 5.45 -10.23
N PRO A 51 -4.22 6.72 -10.20
CA PRO A 51 -5.58 7.06 -9.77
C PRO A 51 -6.66 6.31 -10.57
N GLY A 52 -6.44 6.09 -11.87
CA GLY A 52 -7.37 5.34 -12.72
C GLY A 52 -7.44 3.86 -12.36
N GLU A 53 -6.30 3.23 -12.10
CA GLU A 53 -6.23 1.83 -11.68
C GLU A 53 -6.83 1.63 -10.29
N LEU A 54 -6.58 2.55 -9.35
CA LEU A 54 -7.17 2.51 -8.02
C LEU A 54 -8.69 2.57 -8.09
N ARG A 55 -9.25 3.51 -8.86
CA ARG A 55 -10.70 3.58 -9.10
C ARG A 55 -11.23 2.28 -9.70
N ASN A 56 -10.50 1.67 -10.63
CA ASN A 56 -10.91 0.39 -11.22
C ASN A 56 -10.92 -0.76 -10.19
N ILE A 57 -9.93 -0.81 -9.30
CA ILE A 57 -9.85 -1.82 -8.23
C ILE A 57 -11.02 -1.66 -7.26
N ILE A 58 -11.28 -0.42 -6.81
CA ILE A 58 -12.39 -0.07 -5.92
C ILE A 58 -13.73 -0.45 -6.58
N ASN A 59 -13.96 0.01 -7.81
CA ASN A 59 -15.22 -0.22 -8.52
C ASN A 59 -15.51 -1.70 -8.81
N ARG A 60 -14.48 -2.53 -8.96
CA ARG A 60 -14.64 -3.97 -9.23
C ARG A 60 -14.85 -4.80 -7.96
N ASN A 61 -14.42 -4.31 -6.80
CA ASN A 61 -14.36 -5.11 -5.58
C ASN A 61 -14.79 -4.31 -4.34
N LEU A 62 -15.79 -3.42 -4.45
CA LEU A 62 -16.25 -2.54 -3.37
C LEU A 62 -16.45 -3.26 -2.01
N PRO A 63 -17.17 -4.41 -1.94
CA PRO A 63 -17.42 -5.08 -0.66
C PRO A 63 -16.18 -5.73 -0.06
N PHE A 64 -15.26 -6.20 -0.90
CA PHE A 64 -13.99 -6.79 -0.48
C PHE A 64 -12.99 -5.70 -0.07
N TYR A 65 -12.99 -4.58 -0.78
CA TYR A 65 -12.21 -3.40 -0.46
C TYR A 65 -12.63 -2.85 0.91
N GLU A 66 -13.92 -2.70 1.19
CA GLU A 66 -14.38 -2.21 2.50
C GLU A 66 -14.11 -3.18 3.66
N GLN A 67 -14.07 -4.50 3.42
CA GLN A 67 -13.85 -5.51 4.46
C GLN A 67 -12.36 -5.79 4.75
N VAL A 68 -11.51 -5.78 3.74
CA VAL A 68 -10.09 -6.21 3.84
C VAL A 68 -9.16 -5.03 4.12
N ILE A 69 -9.57 -3.83 3.74
CA ILE A 69 -8.71 -2.65 3.77
C ILE A 69 -9.13 -1.77 4.95
N GLN A 70 -8.52 -2.01 6.11
CA GLN A 70 -8.48 -1.02 7.18
C GLN A 70 -7.45 0.07 6.80
N VAL A 71 -7.80 0.96 5.86
CA VAL A 71 -6.87 2.01 5.40
C VAL A 71 -6.48 2.88 6.58
N ARG A 72 -5.17 2.98 6.84
CA ARG A 72 -4.61 4.12 7.58
C ARG A 72 -3.91 5.04 6.60
N GLU A 73 -4.41 6.27 6.49
CA GLU A 73 -3.80 7.32 5.69
C GLU A 73 -2.49 7.75 6.37
N LEU A 74 -1.37 7.62 5.66
CA LEU A 74 -0.04 7.96 6.17
C LEU A 74 0.39 9.37 5.77
N TYR A 75 -0.04 9.82 4.59
CA TYR A 75 0.35 11.10 4.02
C TYR A 75 -0.57 11.47 2.87
N ASN A 76 -0.93 12.75 2.80
CA ASN A 76 -1.68 13.36 1.72
C ASN A 76 -1.10 14.74 1.45
N ARG A 77 -0.91 15.06 0.17
CA ARG A 77 -0.40 16.37 -0.26
C ARG A 77 -1.52 17.09 -1.00
N SER A 78 -2.28 17.87 -0.24
CA SER A 78 -3.28 18.82 -0.75
C SER A 78 -2.63 20.07 -1.35
#